data_AF-A0A4R1JVM0-F1
#
_entry.id   AF-A0A4R1JVM0-F1
#
_cell.length_a   1.000
_cell.length_b   1.000
_cell.length_c   1.000
_cell.angle_alpha   90.00
_cell.angle_beta   90.00
_cell.angle_gamma   90.00
#
_symmetry.space_group_name_H-M   'P 1'
#
loop_
_entity.id
_entity.type
_entity.pdbx_description
1 polymer ?
#
loop_
_entity_poly.entity_id
_entity_poly.type
_entity_poly.pdbx_seq_one_letter_code
_entity_poly.pdbx_strand_id
1 'polypeptide(L)'
;MCTTCGCSSDENEIRFTKIGEKQSHSHSHSGHYLHHHDHEDHHHEQHHDHDHDHDDHDHHHHNHNHSHSHSHEINIVQLEKDILYKNQLTAERNRGFFEALNIFSVNLVSSPGSGKTSLLERTIADLKDKIAFSVIEGDQQTTNDADRIHKLNVPVIQINTGKGCHLDSEMISRAVKELKPVQDSILMIENVGNLVCPAMFDLGELKRIVIISVTEGEDKPLKYPDMFSGSQICIINKIDLLPYLIFDLEKLKEYARKVNPHLTFFEVSAASGEGLQAWYDYLTESIKQ
;
A
#
# COMPACT_ATOMS: atom_id res chain seq x y z
N MET A 1 19.73 -1.98 -18.43
CA MET A 1 20.08 -2.56 -17.12
C MET A 1 21.09 -1.63 -16.46
N CYS A 2 20.71 -0.95 -15.38
CA CYS A 2 21.60 -0.01 -14.69
C CYS A 2 22.45 -0.78 -13.67
N THR A 3 23.74 -0.90 -13.94
CA THR A 3 24.71 -1.66 -13.12
C THR A 3 25.24 -0.89 -11.91
N THR A 4 24.74 0.32 -11.63
CA THR A 4 25.32 1.20 -10.60
C THR A 4 24.74 0.97 -9.19
N CYS A 5 23.63 0.25 -9.04
CA CYS A 5 22.96 0.11 -7.73
C CYS A 5 22.80 -1.33 -7.21
N GLY A 6 23.35 -2.34 -7.89
CA GLY A 6 23.35 -3.73 -7.37
C GLY A 6 21.98 -4.39 -7.15
N CYS A 7 20.89 -3.84 -7.69
CA CYS A 7 19.55 -4.42 -7.58
C CYS A 7 19.34 -5.54 -8.60
N SER A 8 19.97 -6.69 -8.37
CA SER A 8 19.62 -7.95 -9.03
C SER A 8 19.48 -9.05 -7.98
N SER A 9 18.40 -8.99 -7.22
CA SER A 9 17.88 -10.09 -6.41
C SER A 9 16.37 -9.90 -6.22
N ASP A 10 15.65 -11.02 -6.04
CA ASP A 10 14.19 -11.13 -5.85
C ASP A 10 13.60 -10.36 -4.63
N GLU A 11 14.35 -9.41 -4.05
CA GLU A 11 14.04 -8.67 -2.82
C GLU A 11 13.00 -7.54 -2.98
N ASN A 12 12.56 -7.26 -4.21
CA ASN A 12 11.54 -6.23 -4.48
C ASN A 12 10.13 -6.81 -4.66
N GLU A 13 9.94 -8.11 -4.46
CA GLU A 13 8.64 -8.74 -4.65
C GLU A 13 7.68 -8.41 -3.49
N ILE A 14 6.50 -7.87 -3.82
CA ILE A 14 5.42 -7.66 -2.85
C ILE A 14 4.77 -9.00 -2.58
N ARG A 15 4.80 -9.45 -1.31
CA ARG A 15 4.24 -10.74 -0.91
C ARG A 15 2.96 -10.55 -0.09
N PHE A 16 1.96 -11.38 -0.38
CA PHE A 16 0.72 -11.47 0.37
C PHE A 16 0.71 -12.78 1.14
N THR A 17 0.44 -12.72 2.45
CA THR A 17 0.36 -13.91 3.30
C THR A 17 -0.89 -13.85 4.14
N LYS A 18 -1.79 -14.82 3.96
CA LYS A 18 -2.90 -15.06 4.87
C LYS A 18 -2.43 -15.87 6.06
N ILE A 19 -2.50 -15.29 7.26
CA ILE A 19 -2.00 -15.95 8.47
C ILE A 19 -2.95 -17.08 8.87
N GLY A 20 -2.37 -18.23 9.24
CA GLY A 20 -3.13 -19.40 9.72
C GLY A 20 -3.48 -20.44 8.64
N GLU A 21 -3.32 -20.15 7.34
CA GLU A 21 -3.41 -21.16 6.28
C GLU A 21 -2.01 -21.73 5.97
N LYS A 22 -1.86 -23.06 6.03
CA LYS A 22 -0.60 -23.72 5.64
C LYS A 22 -0.33 -23.42 4.17
N GLN A 23 0.78 -22.76 3.87
CA GLN A 23 1.23 -22.53 2.50
C GLN A 23 1.48 -23.88 1.80
N SER A 24 0.60 -24.27 0.88
CA SER A 24 0.91 -25.32 -0.09
C SER A 24 1.85 -24.73 -1.13
N HIS A 25 3.14 -24.99 -1.00
CA HIS A 25 4.11 -24.68 -2.06
C HIS A 25 3.80 -25.56 -3.27
N SER A 26 3.11 -25.03 -4.27
CA SER A 26 3.07 -25.63 -5.61
C SER A 26 4.36 -25.24 -6.33
N HIS A 27 5.37 -26.10 -6.27
CA HIS A 27 6.50 -26.00 -7.18
C HIS A 27 6.04 -26.44 -8.58
N SER A 28 5.84 -25.49 -9.48
CA SER A 28 5.77 -25.78 -10.92
C SER A 28 7.18 -26.06 -11.42
N HIS A 29 7.58 -27.33 -11.46
CA HIS A 29 8.73 -27.74 -12.27
C HIS A 29 8.32 -27.68 -13.75
N SER A 30 8.70 -26.60 -14.43
CA SER A 30 8.71 -26.54 -15.89
C SER A 30 9.84 -27.45 -16.40
N GLY A 31 9.46 -28.66 -16.83
CA GLY A 31 10.35 -29.59 -17.52
C GLY A 31 10.83 -28.97 -18.84
N HIS A 32 12.14 -28.73 -18.92
CA HIS A 32 12.82 -28.41 -20.17
C HIS A 32 12.81 -29.66 -21.08
N TYR A 33 11.96 -29.65 -22.11
CA TYR A 33 12.14 -30.50 -23.29
C TYR A 33 13.06 -29.79 -24.27
N LEU A 34 14.27 -30.32 -24.42
CA LEU A 34 15.24 -29.97 -25.47
C LEU A 34 14.73 -30.50 -26.81
N HIS A 35 14.48 -29.61 -27.77
CA HIS A 35 14.36 -29.97 -29.18
C HIS A 35 15.60 -29.52 -29.95
N HIS A 36 16.36 -30.50 -30.43
CA HIS A 36 17.38 -30.39 -31.47
C HIS A 36 16.67 -30.25 -32.83
N HIS A 37 17.15 -29.36 -33.69
CA HIS A 37 16.90 -29.44 -35.12
C HIS A 37 18.22 -29.24 -35.87
N ASP A 38 18.64 -30.33 -36.52
CA ASP A 38 19.71 -30.37 -37.51
C ASP A 38 19.23 -29.78 -38.85
N HIS A 39 20.18 -29.17 -39.55
CA HIS A 39 20.07 -28.71 -40.93
C HIS A 39 20.08 -29.89 -41.89
N GLU A 40 19.29 -29.81 -42.97
CA GLU A 40 19.71 -30.35 -44.27
C GLU A 40 19.00 -29.63 -45.43
N ASP A 41 19.77 -29.46 -46.50
CA ASP A 41 19.51 -28.76 -47.75
C ASP A 41 18.40 -29.38 -48.62
N HIS A 42 17.83 -28.57 -49.54
CA HIS A 42 17.85 -28.80 -51.00
C HIS A 42 16.67 -28.14 -51.76
N HIS A 43 17.04 -27.18 -52.62
CA HIS A 43 16.80 -27.08 -54.07
C HIS A 43 15.41 -27.05 -54.76
N HIS A 44 15.30 -26.03 -55.63
CA HIS A 44 14.64 -25.93 -56.96
C HIS A 44 13.11 -26.05 -56.99
N GLU A 45 12.33 -25.36 -57.83
CA GLU A 45 12.50 -24.47 -58.98
C GLU A 45 11.10 -23.86 -59.23
N GLN A 46 11.00 -22.66 -59.80
CA GLN A 46 10.21 -22.41 -61.03
C GLN A 46 10.18 -20.91 -61.38
N HIS A 47 10.69 -20.65 -62.58
CA HIS A 47 10.58 -19.44 -63.37
C HIS A 47 9.12 -19.18 -63.79
N HIS A 48 8.71 -17.91 -63.77
CA HIS A 48 7.88 -17.36 -64.83
C HIS A 48 8.23 -15.88 -65.05
N ASP A 49 8.67 -15.60 -66.27
CA ASP A 49 8.97 -14.29 -66.83
C ASP A 49 7.72 -13.43 -67.01
N HIS A 50 7.83 -12.14 -66.72
CA HIS A 50 7.06 -11.12 -67.43
C HIS A 50 7.93 -9.88 -67.69
N ASP A 51 8.20 -9.71 -68.97
CA ASP A 51 8.85 -8.59 -69.63
C ASP A 51 7.95 -7.35 -69.57
N HIS A 52 8.48 -6.23 -69.05
CA HIS A 52 7.92 -4.90 -69.29
C HIS A 52 9.07 -3.89 -69.39
N ASP A 53 9.45 -3.62 -70.64
CA ASP A 53 10.20 -2.45 -71.08
C ASP A 53 9.43 -1.18 -70.69
N HIS A 54 10.05 -0.27 -69.94
CA HIS A 54 9.80 1.17 -70.01
C HIS A 54 10.94 1.96 -69.34
N ASP A 55 11.72 2.59 -70.22
CA ASP A 55 12.29 3.94 -70.17
C ASP A 55 12.92 4.48 -68.88
N ASP A 56 14.21 4.77 -69.05
CA ASP A 56 15.12 5.60 -68.26
C ASP A 56 14.47 6.68 -67.37
N HIS A 57 14.45 6.42 -66.06
CA HIS A 57 14.45 7.46 -65.06
C HIS A 57 15.47 7.15 -63.95
N ASP A 58 16.53 7.97 -63.91
CA ASP A 58 17.51 8.06 -62.82
C ASP A 58 16.81 8.37 -61.49
N HIS A 59 16.42 7.32 -60.77
CA HIS A 59 15.95 7.43 -59.39
C HIS A 59 17.10 7.18 -58.43
N HIS A 60 17.63 8.27 -57.89
CA HIS A 60 18.52 8.28 -56.74
C HIS A 60 17.88 7.53 -55.56
N HIS A 61 18.30 6.27 -55.36
CA HIS A 61 18.01 5.52 -54.15
C HIS A 61 18.74 6.14 -52.95
N HIS A 62 18.08 7.07 -52.26
CA HIS A 62 18.48 7.42 -50.90
C HIS A 62 18.12 6.28 -49.96
N ASN A 63 19.14 5.48 -49.63
CA ASN A 63 19.08 4.49 -48.57
C ASN A 63 19.01 5.23 -47.22
N HIS A 64 17.80 5.59 -46.78
CA HIS A 64 17.60 6.15 -45.45
C HIS A 64 17.64 5.04 -44.42
N ASN A 65 18.85 4.75 -43.97
CA ASN A 65 19.10 3.95 -42.78
C ASN A 65 18.74 4.83 -41.56
N HIS A 66 17.44 4.94 -41.24
CA HIS A 66 17.01 5.57 -40.00
C HIS A 66 17.33 4.63 -38.84
N SER A 67 18.49 4.83 -38.21
CA SER A 67 18.70 4.32 -36.86
C SER A 67 17.72 5.05 -35.95
N HIS A 68 16.56 4.44 -35.68
CA HIS A 68 15.71 4.88 -34.58
C HIS A 68 16.43 4.53 -33.27
N SER A 69 17.35 5.41 -32.87
CA SER A 69 17.81 5.50 -31.50
C SER A 69 16.62 5.95 -30.67
N HIS A 70 15.81 5.02 -30.19
CA HIS A 70 14.85 5.28 -29.13
C HIS A 70 15.62 5.53 -27.83
N SER A 71 16.17 6.73 -27.68
CA SER A 71 16.52 7.27 -26.39
C SER A 71 15.20 7.53 -25.66
N HIS A 72 14.70 6.52 -24.95
CA HIS A 72 13.61 6.70 -24.00
C HIS A 72 14.13 7.54 -22.84
N GLU A 73 14.17 8.85 -23.04
CA GLU A 73 14.32 9.81 -21.97
C GLU A 73 13.01 9.79 -21.18
N ILE A 74 13.00 9.01 -20.10
CA ILE A 74 11.81 8.87 -19.24
C ILE A 74 11.60 10.22 -18.55
N ASN A 75 10.49 10.89 -18.87
CA ASN A 75 10.08 12.08 -18.14
C ASN A 75 9.55 11.67 -16.76
N ILE A 76 10.42 11.81 -15.75
CA ILE A 76 10.16 11.38 -14.37
C ILE A 76 8.87 12.02 -13.82
N VAL A 77 8.62 13.30 -14.11
CA VAL A 77 7.43 14.01 -13.62
C VAL A 77 6.12 13.47 -14.22
N GLN A 78 6.14 13.07 -15.50
CA GLN A 78 4.98 12.42 -16.11
C GLN A 78 4.74 11.03 -15.51
N LEU A 79 5.80 10.25 -15.32
CA LEU A 79 5.70 8.92 -14.71
C LEU A 79 5.13 8.97 -13.29
N GLU A 80 5.59 9.91 -12.45
CA GLU A 80 5.05 10.10 -11.10
C GLU A 80 3.56 10.44 -11.10
N LYS A 81 3.13 11.34 -11.99
CA LYS A 81 1.71 11.70 -12.14
C LYS A 81 0.87 10.51 -12.59
N ASP A 82 1.37 9.71 -13.52
CA ASP A 82 0.66 8.54 -14.02
C ASP A 82 0.50 7.47 -12.92
N ILE A 83 1.52 7.29 -12.08
CA ILE A 83 1.45 6.38 -10.92
C ILE A 83 0.39 6.85 -9.92
N LEU A 84 0.41 8.12 -9.54
CA LEU A 84 -0.56 8.68 -8.58
C LEU A 84 -1.99 8.67 -9.14
N TYR A 85 -2.15 8.97 -10.43
CA TYR A 85 -3.44 8.92 -11.11
C TYR A 85 -4.00 7.49 -11.17
N LYS A 86 -3.16 6.51 -11.52
CA LYS A 86 -3.55 5.10 -11.49
C LYS A 86 -3.96 4.66 -10.09
N ASN A 87 -3.19 5.06 -9.07
CA ASN A 87 -3.54 4.80 -7.68
C ASN A 87 -4.91 5.39 -7.33
N GLN A 88 -5.18 6.64 -7.70
CA GLN A 88 -6.47 7.27 -7.43
C GLN A 88 -7.64 6.50 -8.05
N LEU A 89 -7.51 6.04 -9.31
CA LEU A 89 -8.57 5.25 -9.96
C LEU A 89 -8.86 3.93 -9.23
N THR A 90 -7.84 3.25 -8.71
CA THR A 90 -8.04 2.03 -7.94
C THR A 90 -8.56 2.33 -6.53
N ALA A 91 -8.14 3.43 -5.91
CA ALA A 91 -8.67 3.89 -4.62
C ALA A 91 -10.18 4.16 -4.68
N GLU A 92 -10.67 4.83 -5.74
CA GLU A 92 -12.11 5.04 -5.94
C GLU A 92 -12.89 3.72 -6.05
N ARG A 93 -12.30 2.70 -6.69
CA ARG A 93 -12.92 1.36 -6.77
C ARG A 93 -12.98 0.67 -5.42
N ASN A 94 -11.89 0.76 -4.64
CA ASN A 94 -11.85 0.21 -3.29
C ASN A 94 -12.90 0.89 -2.40
N ARG A 95 -13.01 2.22 -2.48
CA ARG A 95 -14.00 3.00 -1.75
C ARG A 95 -15.41 2.55 -2.08
N GLY A 96 -15.76 2.46 -3.37
CA GLY A 96 -17.07 1.96 -3.79
C GLY A 96 -17.36 0.52 -3.31
N PHE A 97 -16.34 -0.35 -3.23
CA PHE A 97 -16.48 -1.68 -2.64
C PHE A 97 -16.77 -1.63 -1.13
N PHE A 98 -16.05 -0.79 -0.37
CA PHE A 98 -16.28 -0.63 1.06
C PHE A 98 -17.66 -0.02 1.34
N GLU A 99 -18.06 1.01 0.60
CA GLU A 99 -19.38 1.63 0.70
C GLU A 99 -20.50 0.62 0.40
N ALA A 100 -20.38 -0.17 -0.67
CA ALA A 100 -21.39 -1.14 -1.06
C ALA A 100 -21.61 -2.26 -0.01
N LEU A 101 -20.60 -2.55 0.80
CA LEU A 101 -20.67 -3.55 1.88
C LEU A 101 -20.82 -2.93 3.27
N ASN A 102 -21.03 -1.62 3.36
CA ASN A 102 -21.04 -0.89 4.63
C ASN A 102 -19.85 -1.24 5.52
N ILE A 103 -18.65 -1.25 4.94
CA ILE A 103 -17.40 -1.51 5.65
C ILE A 103 -16.81 -0.17 6.07
N PHE A 104 -16.68 0.04 7.38
CA PHE A 104 -15.94 1.17 7.92
C PHE A 104 -14.43 0.90 7.79
N SER A 105 -13.85 1.31 6.66
CA SER A 105 -12.42 1.11 6.36
C SER A 105 -11.58 2.28 6.87
N VAL A 106 -10.53 1.96 7.64
CA VAL A 106 -9.62 2.97 8.18
C VAL A 106 -8.17 2.64 7.89
N ASN A 107 -7.38 3.66 7.57
CA ASN A 107 -5.95 3.57 7.30
C ASN A 107 -5.16 4.15 8.47
N LEU A 108 -4.47 3.29 9.22
CA LEU A 108 -3.64 3.65 10.37
C LEU A 108 -2.23 3.98 9.89
N VAL A 109 -1.86 5.25 9.98
CA VAL A 109 -0.55 5.78 9.56
C VAL A 109 0.19 6.36 10.76
N SER A 110 1.49 6.11 10.88
CA SER A 110 2.26 6.55 12.04
C SER A 110 3.76 6.56 11.76
N SER A 111 4.57 7.06 12.69
CA SER A 111 6.00 6.69 12.71
C SER A 111 6.18 5.25 13.19
N PRO A 112 7.33 4.60 12.93
CA PRO A 112 7.65 3.32 13.59
C PRO A 112 7.61 3.47 15.12
N GLY A 113 7.02 2.49 15.80
CA GLY A 113 6.97 2.47 17.26
C GLY A 113 5.92 3.40 17.90
N SER A 114 5.06 4.10 17.15
CA SER A 114 3.95 4.88 17.72
C SER A 114 2.87 4.02 18.40
N GLY A 115 2.89 2.70 18.16
CA GLY A 115 2.03 1.72 18.83
C GLY A 115 0.75 1.38 18.08
N LYS A 116 0.76 1.42 16.73
CA LYS A 116 -0.39 1.03 15.88
C LYS A 116 -0.89 -0.37 16.20
N THR A 117 -0.02 -1.38 16.11
CA THR A 117 -0.40 -2.77 16.37
C THR A 117 -0.91 -2.99 17.79
N SER A 118 -0.31 -2.35 18.79
CA SER A 118 -0.77 -2.48 20.19
C SER A 118 -2.14 -1.82 20.39
N LEU A 119 -2.40 -0.68 19.76
CA LEU A 119 -3.72 -0.05 19.75
C LEU A 119 -4.74 -0.95 19.05
N LEU A 120 -4.35 -1.56 17.92
CA LEU A 120 -5.19 -2.44 17.13
C LEU A 120 -5.53 -3.73 17.91
N GLU A 121 -4.53 -4.39 18.50
CA GLU A 121 -4.71 -5.57 19.35
C GLU A 121 -5.70 -5.29 20.48
N ARG A 122 -5.50 -4.17 21.17
CA ARG A 122 -6.35 -3.78 22.31
C ARG A 122 -7.78 -3.45 21.86
N THR A 123 -7.92 -2.71 20.75
CA THR A 123 -9.23 -2.37 20.17
C THR A 123 -10.01 -3.63 19.77
N ILE A 124 -9.36 -4.56 19.08
CA ILE A 124 -9.99 -5.80 18.63
C ILE A 124 -10.34 -6.69 19.83
N ALA A 125 -9.42 -6.85 20.79
CA ALA A 125 -9.68 -7.66 21.98
C ALA A 125 -10.93 -7.19 22.74
N ASP A 126 -11.12 -5.88 22.86
CA ASP A 126 -12.21 -5.29 23.65
C ASP A 126 -13.54 -5.18 22.88
N LEU A 127 -13.52 -5.19 21.53
CA LEU A 127 -14.71 -4.96 20.70
C LEU A 127 -15.15 -6.11 19.77
N LYS A 128 -14.31 -7.13 19.53
CA LYS A 128 -14.60 -8.18 18.53
C LYS A 128 -15.89 -8.97 18.77
N ASP A 129 -16.38 -9.04 20.00
CA ASP A 129 -17.63 -9.75 20.33
C ASP A 129 -18.88 -8.91 19.97
N LYS A 130 -18.71 -7.63 19.67
CA LYS A 130 -19.78 -6.70 19.29
C LYS A 130 -19.72 -6.31 17.82
N ILE A 131 -18.52 -6.31 17.25
CA ILE A 131 -18.22 -5.79 15.91
C ILE A 131 -17.29 -6.78 15.21
N ALA A 132 -17.60 -7.11 13.95
CA ALA A 132 -16.68 -7.87 13.12
C ALA A 132 -15.50 -7.00 12.68
N PHE A 133 -14.28 -7.54 12.82
CA PHE A 133 -13.06 -6.89 12.35
C PHE A 133 -12.37 -7.74 11.29
N SER A 134 -11.75 -7.08 10.32
CA SER A 134 -10.72 -7.66 9.46
C SER A 134 -9.52 -6.73 9.42
N VAL A 135 -8.33 -7.30 9.23
CA VAL A 135 -7.08 -6.53 9.27
C VAL A 135 -6.24 -6.77 8.02
N ILE A 136 -5.68 -5.69 7.49
CA ILE A 136 -4.58 -5.74 6.52
C ILE A 136 -3.36 -5.12 7.21
N GLU A 137 -2.29 -5.92 7.35
CA GLU A 137 -1.02 -5.48 7.93
C GLU A 137 -0.01 -5.18 6.82
N GLY A 138 0.59 -4.00 6.85
CA GLY A 138 1.58 -3.56 5.89
C GLY A 138 2.94 -3.31 6.54
N ASP A 139 3.92 -4.12 6.18
CA ASP A 139 5.31 -3.97 6.63
C ASP A 139 6.29 -4.20 5.49
N GLN A 140 7.51 -3.71 5.63
CA GLN A 140 8.57 -4.07 4.69
C GLN A 140 8.87 -5.57 4.71
N GLN A 141 8.95 -6.14 5.91
CA GLN A 141 9.38 -7.52 6.14
C GLN A 141 8.69 -8.10 7.37
N THR A 142 8.77 -9.43 7.51
CA THR A 142 8.22 -10.23 8.63
C THR A 142 6.69 -10.28 8.68
N THR A 143 6.15 -11.18 9.50
CA THR A 143 4.71 -11.34 9.75
C THR A 143 4.36 -11.01 11.20
N ASN A 144 5.27 -10.38 11.95
CA ASN A 144 5.18 -10.32 13.42
C ASN A 144 3.89 -9.66 13.91
N ASP A 145 3.49 -8.55 13.26
CA ASP A 145 2.28 -7.81 13.62
C ASP A 145 1.02 -8.56 13.17
N ALA A 146 1.02 -9.16 11.98
CA ALA A 146 -0.07 -10.05 11.55
C ALA A 146 -0.23 -11.30 12.43
N ASP A 147 0.87 -11.91 12.90
CA ASP A 147 0.84 -13.07 13.80
C ASP A 147 0.29 -12.71 15.18
N ARG A 148 0.56 -11.49 15.64
CA ARG A 148 0.00 -10.93 16.88
C ARG A 148 -1.50 -10.73 16.76
N ILE A 149 -1.96 -10.08 15.69
CA ILE A 149 -3.38 -9.87 15.41
C ILE A 149 -4.12 -11.20 15.21
N HIS A 150 -3.52 -12.16 14.50
CA HIS A 150 -4.14 -13.46 14.24
C HIS A 150 -4.52 -14.20 15.52
N LYS A 151 -3.74 -14.06 16.61
CA LYS A 151 -4.04 -14.67 17.93
C LYS A 151 -5.37 -14.18 18.53
N LEU A 152 -5.91 -13.07 18.05
CA LEU A 152 -7.21 -12.55 18.45
C LEU A 152 -8.38 -13.22 17.73
N ASN A 153 -8.10 -14.14 16.79
CA ASN A 153 -9.05 -14.89 15.97
C ASN A 153 -9.88 -14.00 15.03
N VAL A 154 -9.23 -12.99 14.43
CA VAL A 154 -9.81 -12.19 13.35
C VAL A 154 -9.11 -12.47 12.02
N PRO A 155 -9.79 -12.33 10.88
CA PRO A 155 -9.15 -12.41 9.57
C PRO A 155 -8.05 -11.36 9.42
N VAL A 156 -6.86 -11.80 9.03
CA VAL A 156 -5.71 -10.91 8.79
C VAL A 156 -4.92 -11.34 7.56
N ILE A 157 -4.52 -10.37 6.74
CA ILE A 157 -3.57 -10.55 5.65
C ILE A 157 -2.36 -9.66 5.89
N GLN A 158 -1.17 -10.26 5.83
CA GLN A 158 0.09 -9.54 5.75
C GLN A 158 0.38 -9.18 4.30
N ILE A 159 0.78 -7.94 4.08
CA ILE A 159 1.44 -7.44 2.88
C ILE A 159 2.88 -7.12 3.27
N ASN A 160 3.83 -7.82 2.69
CA ASN A 160 5.24 -7.45 2.75
C ASN A 160 5.60 -6.63 1.53
N THR A 161 5.94 -5.36 1.72
CA THR A 161 6.20 -4.40 0.64
C THR A 161 7.64 -4.48 0.10
N GLY A 162 8.48 -5.33 0.67
CA GLY A 162 9.90 -5.44 0.32
C GLY A 162 10.62 -4.15 0.72
N LYS A 163 11.04 -3.36 -0.28
CA LYS A 163 11.66 -2.03 -0.08
C LYS A 163 10.64 -0.88 -0.10
N GLY A 164 9.37 -1.16 -0.37
CA GLY A 164 8.30 -0.17 -0.40
C GLY A 164 8.06 0.47 0.97
N CYS A 165 7.85 1.79 1.00
CA CYS A 165 7.70 2.57 2.23
C CYS A 165 6.24 2.92 2.58
N HIS A 166 5.27 2.37 1.83
CA HIS A 166 3.82 2.61 1.95
C HIS A 166 3.05 1.44 1.31
N LEU A 167 1.78 1.32 1.66
CA LEU A 167 0.78 0.56 0.90
C LEU A 167 0.16 1.44 -0.20
N ASP A 168 -0.24 0.83 -1.31
CA ASP A 168 -1.02 1.48 -2.37
C ASP A 168 -2.40 0.83 -2.55
N SER A 169 -3.27 1.49 -3.32
CA SER A 169 -4.65 1.02 -3.54
C SER A 169 -4.73 -0.33 -4.28
N GLU A 170 -3.77 -0.69 -5.12
CA GLU A 170 -3.75 -1.97 -5.81
C GLU A 170 -3.43 -3.11 -4.84
N MET A 171 -2.49 -2.88 -3.92
CA MET A 171 -2.21 -3.79 -2.82
C MET A 171 -3.46 -4.03 -1.97
N ILE A 172 -4.20 -2.98 -1.64
CA ILE A 172 -5.47 -3.12 -0.90
C ILE A 172 -6.51 -3.87 -1.72
N SER A 173 -6.69 -3.55 -3.00
CA SER A 173 -7.62 -4.23 -3.91
C SER A 173 -7.36 -5.75 -3.97
N ARG A 174 -6.08 -6.15 -3.99
CA ARG A 174 -5.71 -7.57 -3.94
C ARG A 174 -5.99 -8.19 -2.58
N ALA A 175 -5.58 -7.53 -1.49
CA ALA A 175 -5.76 -8.05 -0.15
C ALA A 175 -7.25 -8.24 0.21
N VAL A 176 -8.13 -7.31 -0.14
CA VAL A 176 -9.56 -7.43 0.19
C VAL A 176 -10.25 -8.59 -0.53
N LYS A 177 -9.78 -8.97 -1.74
CA LYS A 177 -10.29 -10.15 -2.48
C LYS A 177 -9.95 -11.46 -1.77
N GLU A 178 -8.79 -11.52 -1.14
CA GLU A 178 -8.33 -12.68 -0.37
C GLU A 178 -8.94 -12.71 1.05
N LEU A 179 -9.04 -11.54 1.69
CA LEU A 179 -9.53 -11.35 3.06
C LEU A 179 -11.05 -11.56 3.14
N LYS A 180 -11.79 -11.08 2.13
CA LYS A 180 -13.25 -11.11 2.03
C LYS A 180 -13.93 -10.59 3.31
N PRO A 181 -13.69 -9.32 3.68
CA PRO A 181 -14.35 -8.72 4.84
C PRO A 181 -15.87 -8.83 4.70
N VAL A 182 -16.54 -9.11 5.82
CA VAL A 182 -18.00 -9.27 5.85
C VAL A 182 -18.69 -7.90 5.80
N GLN A 183 -19.97 -7.88 5.40
CA GLN A 183 -20.78 -6.67 5.44
C GLN A 183 -20.92 -6.14 6.88
N ASP A 184 -21.14 -4.83 7.04
CA ASP A 184 -21.40 -4.16 8.33
C ASP A 184 -20.26 -4.39 9.34
N SER A 185 -19.00 -4.22 8.88
CA SER A 185 -17.80 -4.53 9.64
C SER A 185 -16.76 -3.41 9.59
N ILE A 186 -15.70 -3.54 10.39
CA ILE A 186 -14.54 -2.64 10.34
C ILE A 186 -13.39 -3.33 9.61
N LEU A 187 -12.80 -2.63 8.64
CA LEU A 187 -11.51 -3.00 8.04
C LEU A 187 -10.43 -2.06 8.56
N MET A 188 -9.50 -2.59 9.34
CA MET A 188 -8.33 -1.85 9.82
C MET A 188 -7.15 -2.14 8.88
N ILE A 189 -6.64 -1.09 8.23
CA ILE A 189 -5.44 -1.16 7.39
C ILE A 189 -4.30 -0.56 8.19
N GLU A 190 -3.41 -1.38 8.73
CA GLU A 190 -2.19 -0.91 9.37
C GLU A 190 -1.13 -0.67 8.29
N ASN A 191 -0.80 0.60 8.04
CA ASN A 191 0.18 0.97 7.02
C ASN A 191 1.61 0.83 7.55
N VAL A 192 2.58 0.82 6.62
CA VAL A 192 4.01 0.84 6.96
C VAL A 192 4.29 2.04 7.86
N GLY A 193 5.12 1.85 8.90
CA GLY A 193 5.53 2.93 9.82
C GLY A 193 6.29 4.05 9.09
N ASN A 194 5.57 5.03 8.55
CA ASN A 194 6.11 6.18 7.85
C ASN A 194 5.08 7.34 7.81
N LEU A 195 5.53 8.57 8.08
CA LEU A 195 4.70 9.78 8.00
C LEU A 195 4.87 10.57 6.70
N VAL A 196 5.71 10.10 5.76
CA VAL A 196 6.01 10.80 4.50
C VAL A 196 5.34 10.09 3.33
N CYS A 197 5.82 8.89 2.97
CA CYS A 197 5.34 8.20 1.76
C CYS A 197 3.81 7.98 1.76
N PRO A 198 3.18 7.48 2.85
CA PRO A 198 1.76 7.16 2.81
C PRO A 198 0.84 8.39 2.67
N ALA A 199 1.34 9.61 2.89
CA ALA A 199 0.54 10.83 2.76
C ALA A 199 -0.01 11.02 1.32
N MET A 200 0.76 10.57 0.32
CA MET A 200 0.47 10.76 -1.10
C MET A 200 -0.41 9.65 -1.71
N PHE A 201 -0.65 8.55 -0.99
CA PHE A 201 -1.33 7.38 -1.51
C PHE A 201 -2.67 7.19 -0.80
N ASP A 202 -3.75 7.54 -1.49
CA ASP A 202 -5.11 7.16 -1.12
C ASP A 202 -5.30 5.65 -1.36
N LEU A 203 -5.83 4.92 -0.38
CA LEU A 203 -6.10 3.50 -0.49
C LEU A 203 -7.57 3.20 -0.81
N GLY A 204 -8.42 4.24 -0.79
CA GLY A 204 -9.88 4.12 -0.81
C GLY A 204 -10.48 4.00 0.59
N GLU A 205 -9.70 4.24 1.66
CA GLU A 205 -10.20 4.23 3.03
C GLU A 205 -11.27 5.31 3.25
N LEU A 206 -12.20 5.06 4.19
CA LEU A 206 -13.17 6.07 4.58
C LEU A 206 -12.56 7.13 5.50
N LYS A 207 -11.64 6.70 6.38
CA LYS A 207 -10.89 7.60 7.27
C LYS A 207 -9.42 7.22 7.33
N ARG A 208 -8.56 8.22 7.18
CA ARG A 208 -7.15 8.14 7.53
C ARG A 208 -6.94 8.61 8.96
N ILE A 209 -6.27 7.78 9.75
CA ILE A 209 -6.02 7.98 11.17
C ILE A 209 -4.51 8.08 11.36
N VAL A 210 -4.04 9.29 11.68
CA VAL A 210 -2.65 9.49 12.06
C VAL A 210 -2.47 9.18 13.54
N ILE A 211 -1.60 8.22 13.84
CA ILE A 211 -1.23 7.84 15.21
C ILE A 211 0.14 8.42 15.50
N ILE A 212 0.24 9.12 16.62
CA ILE A 212 1.50 9.62 17.17
C ILE A 212 1.60 9.20 18.62
N SER A 213 2.81 9.07 19.14
CA SER A 213 3.05 8.85 20.56
C SER A 213 3.66 10.07 21.23
N VAL A 214 3.40 10.26 22.53
CA VAL A 214 4.00 11.35 23.32
C VAL A 214 5.53 11.28 23.39
N THR A 215 6.14 10.16 22.98
CA THR A 215 7.61 10.00 22.89
C THR A 215 8.23 10.61 21.64
N GLU A 216 7.42 11.21 20.75
CA GLU A 216 7.85 11.65 19.43
C GLU A 216 8.05 13.18 19.27
N GLY A 217 7.68 13.96 20.30
CA GLY A 217 7.77 15.43 20.32
C GLY A 217 6.53 16.14 19.77
N GLU A 218 6.29 17.36 20.23
CA GLU A 218 5.06 18.13 19.96
C GLU A 218 5.01 18.68 18.54
N ASP A 219 6.16 18.91 17.91
CA ASP A 219 6.28 19.61 16.63
C ASP A 219 6.07 18.73 15.39
N LYS A 220 5.75 17.44 15.59
CA LYS A 220 5.48 16.50 14.49
C LYS A 220 4.45 16.99 13.47
N PRO A 221 3.31 17.59 13.84
CA PRO A 221 2.35 18.06 12.86
C PRO A 221 2.94 19.09 11.89
N LEU A 222 3.82 19.98 12.38
CA LEU A 222 4.48 20.99 11.53
C LEU A 222 5.60 20.39 10.67
N LYS A 223 6.23 19.30 11.13
CA LYS A 223 7.27 18.58 10.40
C LYS A 223 6.72 17.68 9.28
N TYR A 224 5.49 17.19 9.43
CA TYR A 224 4.86 16.26 8.49
C TYR A 224 3.47 16.78 8.04
N PRO A 225 3.37 18.00 7.50
CA PRO A 225 2.08 18.66 7.29
C PRO A 225 1.15 17.89 6.35
N ASP A 226 1.67 17.26 5.30
CA ASP A 226 0.87 16.50 4.33
C ASP A 226 0.15 15.30 4.97
N MET A 227 0.77 14.65 5.95
CA MET A 227 0.15 13.55 6.66
C MET A 227 -1.02 14.01 7.53
N PHE A 228 -0.84 15.12 8.23
CA PHE A 228 -1.87 15.66 9.13
C PHE A 228 -3.00 16.35 8.36
N SER A 229 -2.71 17.01 7.24
CA SER A 229 -3.71 17.63 6.37
C SER A 229 -4.63 16.59 5.73
N GLY A 230 -4.08 15.44 5.31
CA GLY A 230 -4.84 14.33 4.71
C GLY A 230 -5.56 13.41 5.69
N SER A 231 -5.37 13.59 7.00
CA SER A 231 -5.98 12.73 8.04
C SER A 231 -7.25 13.34 8.62
N GLN A 232 -8.21 12.50 9.02
CA GLN A 232 -9.45 12.95 9.68
C GLN A 232 -9.36 12.82 11.19
N ILE A 233 -8.55 11.90 11.68
CA ILE A 233 -8.39 11.61 13.11
C ILE A 233 -6.90 11.60 13.46
N CYS A 234 -6.58 12.18 14.62
CA CYS A 234 -5.28 12.05 15.26
C CYS A 234 -5.42 11.34 16.61
N ILE A 235 -4.80 10.17 16.72
CA ILE A 235 -4.71 9.44 17.98
C ILE A 235 -3.34 9.74 18.61
N ILE A 236 -3.37 10.31 19.82
CA ILE A 236 -2.20 10.60 20.64
C ILE A 236 -2.06 9.46 21.64
N ASN A 237 -1.18 8.51 21.33
CA ASN A 237 -0.96 7.29 22.10
C ASN A 237 0.13 7.45 23.18
N LYS A 238 0.17 6.48 24.08
CA LYS A 238 1.13 6.35 25.19
C LYS A 238 1.03 7.47 26.23
N ILE A 239 -0.16 8.02 26.46
CA ILE A 239 -0.36 9.10 27.45
C ILE A 239 0.01 8.67 28.88
N ASP A 240 0.06 7.37 29.16
CA ASP A 240 0.58 6.80 30.41
C ASP A 240 2.05 7.18 30.68
N LEU A 241 2.79 7.61 29.66
CA LEU A 241 4.18 8.04 29.79
C LEU A 241 4.34 9.52 30.13
N LEU A 242 3.28 10.33 30.08
CA LEU A 242 3.35 11.78 30.34
C LEU A 242 4.01 12.15 31.68
N PRO A 243 3.79 11.41 32.80
CA PRO A 243 4.48 11.72 34.06
C PRO A 243 6.00 11.61 34.00
N TYR A 244 6.55 10.95 32.98
CA TYR A 244 7.99 10.72 32.80
C TYR A 244 8.59 11.55 31.66
N LEU A 245 7.77 12.36 30.97
CA LEU A 245 8.18 13.12 29.79
C LEU A 245 7.92 14.61 30.01
N ILE A 246 8.78 15.44 29.40
CA ILE A 246 8.49 16.85 29.21
C ILE A 246 7.77 16.95 27.88
N PHE A 247 6.43 16.91 27.93
CA PHE A 247 5.59 16.93 26.74
C PHE A 247 4.31 17.75 26.98
N ASP A 248 3.99 18.66 26.07
CA ASP A 248 2.77 19.48 26.11
C ASP A 248 1.74 18.99 25.07
N LEU A 249 0.71 18.30 25.57
CA LEU A 249 -0.40 17.79 24.76
C LEU A 249 -1.17 18.90 24.03
N GLU A 250 -1.43 20.02 24.70
CA GLU A 250 -2.23 21.10 24.10
C GLU A 250 -1.45 21.81 23.01
N LYS A 251 -0.14 21.99 23.20
CA LYS A 251 0.75 22.53 22.17
C LYS A 251 0.80 21.64 20.93
N LEU A 252 0.85 20.32 21.10
CA LEU A 252 0.74 19.39 19.97
C LEU A 252 -0.58 19.57 19.21
N LYS A 253 -1.71 19.63 19.93
CA LYS A 253 -3.02 19.81 19.30
C LYS A 253 -3.14 21.16 18.60
N GLU A 254 -2.56 22.22 19.17
CA GLU A 254 -2.47 23.54 18.54
C GLU A 254 -1.73 23.45 17.20
N TYR A 255 -0.56 22.82 17.18
CA TYR A 255 0.21 22.61 15.95
C TYR A 255 -0.53 21.76 14.92
N ALA A 256 -1.18 20.69 15.35
CA ALA A 256 -2.00 19.87 14.47
C ALA A 256 -3.18 20.65 13.88
N ARG A 257 -3.86 21.48 14.67
CA ARG A 257 -4.97 22.33 14.20
C ARG A 257 -4.52 23.44 13.24
N LYS A 258 -3.28 23.94 13.35
CA LYS A 258 -2.70 24.87 12.36
C LYS A 258 -2.57 24.23 10.98
N VAL A 259 -2.34 22.93 10.92
CA VAL A 259 -2.24 22.15 9.67
C VAL A 259 -3.62 21.70 9.20
N ASN A 260 -4.46 21.21 10.12
CA ASN A 260 -5.80 20.70 9.84
C ASN A 260 -6.80 21.11 10.95
N PRO A 261 -7.61 22.15 10.73
CA PRO A 261 -8.58 22.63 11.71
C PRO A 261 -9.72 21.64 12.03
N HIS A 262 -9.93 20.64 11.17
CA HIS A 262 -11.04 19.67 11.28
C HIS A 262 -10.62 18.34 11.92
N LEU A 263 -9.36 18.23 12.35
CA LEU A 263 -8.81 17.00 12.91
C LEU A 263 -9.48 16.67 14.26
N THR A 264 -10.00 15.45 14.37
CA THR A 264 -10.56 14.93 15.64
C THR A 264 -9.46 14.27 16.44
N PHE A 265 -9.40 14.51 17.76
CA PHE A 265 -8.34 13.98 18.62
C PHE A 265 -8.86 12.91 19.58
N PHE A 266 -8.07 11.84 19.75
CA PHE A 266 -8.23 10.89 20.84
C PHE A 266 -6.91 10.77 21.59
N GLU A 267 -6.94 11.00 22.89
CA GLU A 267 -5.80 10.75 23.79
C GLU A 267 -5.98 9.38 24.39
N VAL A 268 -5.01 8.49 24.16
CA VAL A 268 -5.14 7.09 24.56
C VAL A 268 -3.84 6.52 25.10
N SER A 269 -3.97 5.48 25.91
CA SER A 269 -2.90 4.52 26.16
C SER A 269 -3.40 3.14 25.82
N ALA A 270 -2.84 2.53 24.77
CA ALA A 270 -3.08 1.12 24.48
C ALA A 270 -2.62 0.20 25.63
N ALA A 271 -1.60 0.63 26.39
CA ALA A 271 -1.02 -0.13 27.49
C ALA A 271 -1.92 -0.12 28.74
N SER A 272 -2.31 1.06 29.23
CA SER A 272 -3.14 1.17 30.44
C SER A 272 -4.64 1.04 30.15
N GLY A 273 -5.08 1.30 28.92
CA GLY A 273 -6.47 1.39 28.53
C GLY A 273 -7.09 2.79 28.71
N GLU A 274 -6.33 3.74 29.24
CA GLU A 274 -6.80 5.12 29.44
C GLU A 274 -7.24 5.74 28.11
N GLY A 275 -8.39 6.43 28.10
CA GLY A 275 -8.93 7.14 26.95
C GLY A 275 -9.56 6.28 25.85
N LEU A 276 -9.38 4.95 25.88
CA LEU A 276 -9.86 4.07 24.81
C LEU A 276 -11.38 4.00 24.69
N GLN A 277 -12.13 4.27 25.76
CA GLN A 277 -13.59 4.21 25.70
C GLN A 277 -14.17 5.20 24.66
N ALA A 278 -13.65 6.43 24.61
CA ALA A 278 -14.10 7.42 23.62
C ALA A 278 -13.79 6.98 22.18
N TRP A 279 -12.63 6.32 21.99
CA TRP A 279 -12.26 5.72 20.71
C TRP A 279 -13.21 4.57 20.32
N TYR A 280 -13.58 3.72 21.28
CA TYR A 280 -14.50 2.60 21.06
C TYR A 280 -15.92 3.05 20.73
N ASP A 281 -16.40 4.09 21.40
CA ASP A 281 -17.70 4.67 21.14
C ASP A 281 -17.75 5.24 19.71
N TYR A 282 -16.71 5.96 19.30
CA TYR A 282 -16.57 6.47 17.93
C TYR A 282 -16.62 5.36 16.87
N LEU A 283 -15.87 4.27 17.06
CA LEU A 283 -15.90 3.12 16.15
C LEU A 283 -17.29 2.47 16.09
N THR A 284 -17.93 2.31 17.23
CA THR A 284 -19.26 1.68 17.34
C THR A 284 -20.34 2.53 16.67
N GLU A 285 -20.25 3.86 16.78
CA GLU A 285 -21.16 4.80 16.12
C GLU A 285 -20.94 4.84 14.60
N SER A 286 -19.70 4.66 14.15
CA SER A 286 -19.34 4.76 12.73
C SER A 286 -19.87 3.62 11.86
N ILE A 287 -20.21 2.46 12.44
CA ILE A 287 -20.84 1.34 11.72
C ILE A 287 -22.36 1.47 11.65
N LYS A 288 -22.96 2.23 12.59
CA LYS A 288 -24.43 2.37 12.68
C LYS A 288 -25.00 3.38 11.69
N GLN A 289 -24.16 4.17 11.04
CA GLN A 289 -24.52 5.20 10.07
C GLN A 289 -24.49 4.63 8.66
#